data_AF-D6CPX4-F1
#
_entry.id   AF-D6CPX4-F1
#
_cell.length_a   1.000
_cell.length_b   1.000
_cell.length_c   1.000
_cell.angle_alpha   90.00
_cell.angle_beta   90.00
_cell.angle_gamma   90.00
#
_symmetry.space_group_name_H-M   'P 1'
#
loop_
_entity.id
_entity.type
_entity.pdbx_description
1 polymer ?
#
loop_
_entity_poly.entity_id
_entity_poly.type
_entity_poly.pdbx_seq_one_letter_code
_entity_poly.pdbx_strand_id
1 'polypeptide(L)'
;MGIAVSSWDGFMTRMKALAERKVTETQVEAFLNRVLAASGVVPTTDKALKALLEMYRTGQGADLPSAHGTAWGLVNAVTGYVDHQKRARSVDHRLDSAWFGPGAQLKQAAWDEAVKLVA
;
A
#
# COMPACT_ATOMS: atom_id res chain seq x y z
N MET A 1 18.29 -3.45 -24.17
CA MET A 1 17.05 -4.02 -23.60
C MET A 1 17.28 -4.61 -22.19
N GLY A 2 18.00 -3.92 -21.29
CA GLY A 2 18.38 -4.45 -19.96
C GLY A 2 17.80 -3.69 -18.75
N ILE A 3 17.24 -2.49 -18.95
CA ILE A 3 16.75 -1.62 -17.86
C ILE A 3 15.48 -2.20 -17.22
N ALA A 4 14.63 -2.87 -18.01
CA ALA A 4 13.38 -3.46 -17.51
C ALA A 4 13.62 -4.76 -16.71
N VAL A 5 14.70 -5.49 -16.97
CA VAL A 5 15.01 -6.75 -16.26
C VAL A 5 15.65 -6.45 -14.91
N SER A 6 16.60 -5.51 -14.85
CA SER A 6 17.25 -5.14 -13.58
C SER A 6 16.31 -4.42 -12.60
N SER A 7 15.38 -3.60 -13.10
CA SER A 7 14.35 -2.97 -12.25
C SER A 7 13.36 -4.01 -11.71
N TRP A 8 13.00 -5.00 -12.53
CA TRP A 8 12.15 -6.12 -12.12
C TRP A 8 12.81 -6.99 -11.05
N ASP A 9 14.08 -7.35 -11.22
CA ASP A 9 14.82 -8.15 -10.24
C ASP A 9 14.94 -7.41 -8.90
N GLY A 10 15.28 -6.12 -8.94
CA GLY A 10 15.34 -5.28 -7.74
C GLY A 10 13.99 -5.15 -7.02
N PHE A 11 12.90 -5.10 -7.77
CA PHE A 11 11.54 -5.12 -7.23
C PHE A 11 11.23 -6.47 -6.56
N MET A 12 11.49 -7.59 -7.24
CA MET A 12 11.22 -8.94 -6.73
C MET A 12 12.03 -9.23 -5.46
N THR A 13 13.28 -8.78 -5.38
CA THR A 13 14.10 -8.91 -4.17
C THR A 13 13.48 -8.18 -2.99
N ARG A 14 13.05 -6.92 -3.16
CA ARG A 14 12.40 -6.15 -2.08
C ARG A 14 11.05 -6.75 -1.71
N MET A 15 10.26 -7.20 -2.67
CA MET A 15 8.97 -7.85 -2.41
C MET A 15 9.15 -9.08 -1.51
N LYS A 16 10.13 -9.95 -1.81
CA LYS A 16 10.43 -11.13 -0.98
C LYS A 16 10.83 -10.73 0.44
N ALA A 17 11.72 -9.76 0.58
CA ALA A 17 12.14 -9.26 1.89
C ALA A 17 10.94 -8.68 2.70
N LEU A 18 10.02 -7.98 2.04
CA LEU A 18 8.81 -7.44 2.66
C LEU A 18 7.83 -8.54 3.10
N ALA A 19 7.73 -9.62 2.34
CA ALA A 19 6.88 -10.78 2.67
C ALA A 19 7.42 -11.56 3.89
N GLU A 20 8.72 -11.50 4.13
CA GLU A 20 9.36 -12.13 5.30
C GLU A 20 9.38 -11.20 6.53
N ARG A 21 9.29 -9.88 6.31
CA ARG A 21 9.31 -8.86 7.37
C ARG A 21 8.00 -8.81 8.13
N LYS A 22 7.96 -9.43 9.31
CA LYS A 22 6.84 -9.28 10.26
C LYS A 22 6.77 -7.87 10.84
N VAL A 23 5.56 -7.39 11.05
CA VAL A 23 5.26 -6.06 11.62
C VAL A 23 4.33 -6.20 12.82
N THR A 24 4.53 -5.36 13.84
CA THR A 24 3.65 -5.26 15.01
C THR A 24 2.48 -4.32 14.73
N GLU A 25 1.42 -4.41 15.54
CA GLU A 25 0.25 -3.54 15.40
C GLU A 25 0.62 -2.05 15.49
N THR A 26 1.52 -1.68 16.41
CA THR A 26 2.02 -0.31 16.53
C THR A 26 2.77 0.14 15.27
N GLN A 27 3.53 -0.76 14.63
CA GLN A 27 4.23 -0.47 13.38
C GLN A 27 3.26 -0.31 12.21
N VAL A 28 2.19 -1.10 12.18
CA VAL A 28 1.10 -1.00 11.19
C VAL A 28 0.45 0.38 11.26
N GLU A 29 0.00 0.80 12.43
CA GLU A 29 -0.64 2.11 12.60
C GLU A 29 0.30 3.26 12.26
N ALA A 30 1.55 3.21 12.74
CA ALA A 30 2.54 4.24 12.45
C ALA A 30 2.87 4.31 10.95
N PHE A 31 2.95 3.16 10.28
CA PHE A 31 3.17 3.08 8.83
C PHE A 31 2.02 3.74 8.06
N LEU A 32 0.77 3.36 8.34
CA LEU A 32 -0.39 3.88 7.62
C LEU A 32 -0.56 5.39 7.81
N ASN A 33 -0.26 5.91 9.01
CA ASN A 33 -0.26 7.35 9.25
C ASN A 33 0.80 8.09 8.41
N ARG A 34 2.02 7.54 8.29
CA ARG A 34 3.07 8.13 7.44
C ARG A 34 2.68 8.12 5.97
N VAL A 35 2.12 7.01 5.49
CA VAL A 35 1.67 6.88 4.09
C VAL A 35 0.57 7.88 3.75
N LEU A 36 -0.45 8.00 4.60
CA LEU A 36 -1.53 8.97 4.39
C LEU A 36 -1.00 10.41 4.41
N ALA A 37 -0.11 10.75 5.36
CA ALA A 37 0.50 12.08 5.44
C ALA A 37 1.35 12.40 4.19
N ALA A 38 2.14 11.44 3.70
CA ALA A 38 3.00 11.62 2.53
C ALA A 38 2.21 11.75 1.22
N SER A 39 1.03 11.13 1.13
CA SER A 39 0.17 11.19 -0.07
C SER A 39 -0.54 12.54 -0.29
N GLY A 40 -0.47 13.46 0.66
CA GLY A 40 -1.18 14.74 0.59
C GLY A 40 -2.71 14.63 0.65
N VAL A 41 -3.26 13.43 0.92
CA VAL A 41 -4.70 13.22 1.14
C VAL A 41 -5.07 13.77 2.52
N VAL A 42 -5.40 15.07 2.56
CA VAL A 42 -5.87 15.77 3.76
C VAL A 42 -7.40 15.92 3.70
N PRO A 43 -8.14 15.58 4.77
CA PRO A 43 -7.64 15.17 6.08
C PRO A 43 -7.29 13.68 6.09
N THR A 44 -6.16 13.36 6.72
CA THR A 44 -5.87 12.08 7.36
C THR A 44 -7.03 11.77 8.30
N THR A 45 -8.07 11.14 7.78
CA THR A 45 -9.31 10.94 8.53
C THR A 45 -9.22 9.59 9.21
N ASP A 46 -9.66 9.49 10.47
CA ASP A 46 -9.79 8.22 11.20
C ASP A 46 -10.51 7.14 10.39
N LYS A 47 -11.42 7.55 9.49
CA LYS A 47 -12.12 6.66 8.57
C LYS A 47 -11.19 6.00 7.55
N ALA A 48 -10.25 6.73 6.98
CA ALA A 48 -9.28 6.18 6.02
C ALA A 48 -8.33 5.20 6.71
N LEU A 49 -7.83 5.57 7.90
CA LEU A 49 -6.99 4.71 8.71
C LEU A 49 -7.72 3.41 9.11
N LYS A 50 -8.96 3.51 9.61
CA LYS A 50 -9.79 2.34 9.94
C LYS A 50 -10.02 1.43 8.73
N ALA A 51 -10.32 1.98 7.56
CA ALA A 51 -10.52 1.20 6.35
C ALA A 51 -9.23 0.49 5.89
N LEU A 52 -8.08 1.15 6.01
CA LEU A 52 -6.78 0.55 5.70
C LEU A 52 -6.41 -0.57 6.69
N LEU A 53 -6.67 -0.36 7.98
CA LEU A 53 -6.48 -1.40 9.01
C LEU A 53 -7.39 -2.60 8.76
N GLU A 54 -8.63 -2.38 8.35
CA GLU A 54 -9.55 -3.45 7.97
C GLU A 54 -9.02 -4.20 6.74
N MET A 55 -8.60 -3.49 5.68
CA MET A 55 -8.00 -4.11 4.49
C MET A 55 -6.75 -4.92 4.80
N TYR A 56 -5.93 -4.48 5.77
CA TYR A 56 -4.75 -5.22 6.20
C TYR A 56 -5.09 -6.53 6.92
N ARG A 57 -6.19 -6.56 7.67
CA ARG A 57 -6.60 -7.73 8.46
C ARG A 57 -7.45 -8.71 7.68
N THR A 58 -8.36 -8.21 6.84
CA THR A 58 -9.42 -9.01 6.21
C THR A 58 -9.57 -8.76 4.72
N GLY A 59 -8.67 -7.97 4.12
CA GLY A 59 -8.65 -7.73 2.68
C GLY A 59 -8.42 -9.02 1.89
N GLN A 60 -8.75 -9.00 0.61
CA GLN A 60 -8.55 -10.14 -0.27
C GLN A 60 -7.07 -10.54 -0.29
N GLY A 61 -6.78 -11.79 0.11
CA GLY A 61 -5.41 -12.31 0.19
C GLY A 61 -4.64 -11.91 1.46
N ALA A 62 -5.27 -11.25 2.45
CA ALA A 62 -4.65 -10.92 3.73
C ALA A 62 -4.21 -12.18 4.51
N ASP A 63 -4.91 -13.31 4.33
CA ASP A 63 -4.58 -14.60 4.96
C ASP A 63 -3.41 -15.34 4.29
N LEU A 64 -2.91 -14.86 3.14
CA LEU A 64 -1.77 -15.50 2.48
C LEU A 64 -0.53 -15.42 3.39
N PRO A 65 0.32 -16.46 3.47
CA PRO A 65 1.51 -16.44 4.33
C PRO A 65 2.47 -15.27 4.06
N SER A 66 2.54 -14.84 2.79
CA SER A 66 3.34 -13.72 2.33
C SER A 66 2.75 -12.34 2.67
N ALA A 67 1.49 -12.27 3.09
CA ALA A 67 0.78 -11.03 3.40
C ALA A 67 0.44 -10.92 4.88
N HIS A 68 -0.03 -12.01 5.50
CA HIS A 68 -0.50 -12.02 6.88
C HIS A 68 0.57 -11.58 7.89
N GLY A 69 0.34 -10.43 8.53
CA GLY A 69 1.23 -9.89 9.55
C GLY A 69 2.55 -9.35 9.00
N THR A 70 2.64 -9.05 7.70
CA THR A 70 3.89 -8.68 7.01
C THR A 70 3.87 -7.26 6.46
N ALA A 71 5.05 -6.71 6.23
CA ALA A 71 5.19 -5.44 5.52
C ALA A 71 4.64 -5.49 4.08
N TRP A 72 4.70 -6.65 3.42
CA TRP A 72 4.05 -6.83 2.11
C TRP A 72 2.51 -6.76 2.20
N GLY A 73 1.93 -7.29 3.28
CA GLY A 73 0.51 -7.14 3.58
C GLY A 73 0.07 -5.67 3.69
N LEU A 74 0.91 -4.80 4.26
CA LEU A 74 0.64 -3.35 4.33
C LEU A 74 0.56 -2.72 2.94
N VAL A 75 1.48 -3.07 2.04
CA VAL A 75 1.46 -2.60 0.64
C VAL A 75 0.18 -3.06 -0.05
N ASN A 76 -0.20 -4.33 0.12
CA ASN A 76 -1.43 -4.90 -0.45
C ASN A 76 -2.70 -4.23 0.11
N ALA A 77 -2.71 -3.88 1.39
CA ALA A 77 -3.84 -3.18 2.00
C ALA A 77 -4.05 -1.79 1.38
N VAL A 78 -2.96 -1.04 1.14
CA VAL A 78 -3.02 0.27 0.50
C VAL A 78 -3.44 0.18 -0.95
N THR A 79 -2.88 -0.76 -1.72
CA THR A 79 -3.27 -0.94 -3.13
C THR A 79 -4.74 -1.34 -3.24
N GLY A 80 -5.16 -2.32 -2.44
CA GLY A 80 -6.56 -2.76 -2.36
C GLY A 80 -7.50 -1.64 -1.96
N TYR A 81 -7.13 -0.80 -1.00
CA TYR A 81 -7.91 0.36 -0.58
C TYR A 81 -8.10 1.38 -1.72
N VAL A 82 -7.03 1.73 -2.45
CA VAL A 82 -7.11 2.65 -3.60
C VAL A 82 -8.01 2.07 -4.68
N ASP A 83 -7.83 0.79 -4.99
CA ASP A 83 -8.55 0.12 -6.09
C ASP A 83 -10.04 -0.08 -5.78
N HIS A 84 -10.42 -0.13 -4.49
CA HIS A 84 -11.80 -0.29 -4.03
C HIS A 84 -12.49 1.00 -3.57
N GLN A 85 -11.89 2.19 -3.68
CA GLN A 85 -12.55 3.44 -3.28
C GLN A 85 -13.84 3.71 -4.09
N LYS A 86 -15.00 3.48 -3.47
CA LYS A 86 -16.36 3.62 -4.07
C LYS A 86 -16.91 5.06 -4.15
N ARG A 87 -16.08 6.12 -4.22
CA ARG A 87 -16.58 7.52 -4.16
C ARG A 87 -15.98 8.45 -5.21
N ALA A 88 -16.16 8.14 -6.49
CA ALA A 88 -16.26 9.16 -7.52
C ALA A 88 -17.53 8.88 -8.33
N ARG A 89 -18.34 9.92 -8.58
CA ARG A 89 -19.65 9.83 -9.26
C ARG A 89 -19.55 9.42 -10.75
N SER A 90 -18.35 9.14 -11.27
CA SER A 90 -18.08 8.75 -12.66
C SER A 90 -16.96 7.71 -12.73
N VAL A 91 -17.16 6.69 -13.57
CA VAL A 91 -16.22 5.56 -13.76
C VAL A 91 -14.91 6.00 -14.43
N ASP A 92 -14.94 6.98 -15.34
CA ASP A 92 -13.76 7.42 -16.10
C ASP A 92 -12.74 8.14 -15.20
N HIS A 93 -13.21 8.99 -14.27
CA HIS A 93 -12.32 9.68 -13.32
C HIS A 93 -11.67 8.73 -12.29
N ARG A 94 -12.19 7.51 -12.11
CA ARG A 94 -11.67 6.53 -11.14
C ARG A 94 -10.35 5.93 -11.59
N LEU A 95 -10.27 5.49 -12.85
CA LEU A 95 -9.06 4.84 -13.39
C LEU A 95 -7.92 5.84 -13.51
N ASP A 96 -8.20 7.04 -14.03
CA ASP A 96 -7.20 8.11 -14.10
C ASP A 96 -6.72 8.53 -12.71
N SER A 97 -7.59 8.56 -11.69
CA SER A 97 -7.15 8.93 -10.33
C SER A 97 -6.35 7.83 -9.62
N ALA A 98 -6.65 6.56 -9.90
CA ALA A 98 -5.93 5.42 -9.36
C ALA A 98 -4.56 5.20 -10.03
N TRP A 99 -4.44 5.56 -11.31
CA TRP A 99 -3.22 5.39 -12.11
C TRP A 99 -2.36 6.66 -12.19
N PHE A 100 -2.95 7.85 -12.19
CA PHE A 100 -2.27 9.12 -12.44
C PHE A 100 -2.65 10.25 -11.46
N GLY A 101 -3.53 9.99 -10.49
CA GLY A 101 -3.99 10.97 -9.50
C GLY A 101 -3.61 10.63 -8.05
N PRO A 102 -4.39 11.10 -7.05
CA PRO A 102 -4.08 10.90 -5.62
C PRO A 102 -3.90 9.43 -5.21
N GLY A 103 -4.55 8.49 -5.92
CA GLY A 103 -4.38 7.05 -5.67
C GLY A 103 -2.99 6.53 -6.03
N ALA A 104 -2.40 7.05 -7.11
CA ALA A 104 -1.03 6.71 -7.50
C ALA A 104 0.00 7.24 -6.48
N GLN A 105 -0.22 8.45 -5.97
CA GLN A 105 0.62 9.03 -4.91
C GLN A 105 0.56 8.21 -3.62
N LEU A 106 -0.63 7.72 -3.24
CA LEU A 106 -0.78 6.87 -2.06
C LEU A 106 -0.07 5.52 -2.22
N LYS A 107 -0.16 4.89 -3.41
CA LYS A 107 0.57 3.64 -3.70
C LYS A 107 2.08 3.85 -3.70
N GLN A 108 2.56 4.95 -4.29
CA GLN A 108 3.98 5.30 -4.30
C GLN A 108 4.49 5.54 -2.86
N ALA A 109 3.77 6.31 -2.06
CA ALA A 109 4.10 6.55 -0.66
C ALA A 109 4.15 5.25 0.15
N ALA A 110 3.21 4.33 -0.07
CA ALA A 110 3.21 3.02 0.57
C ALA A 110 4.45 2.20 0.21
N TRP A 111 4.83 2.19 -1.07
CA TRP A 111 6.04 1.50 -1.52
C TRP A 111 7.30 2.11 -0.89
N ASP A 112 7.44 3.44 -0.94
CA ASP A 112 8.62 4.13 -0.42
C ASP A 112 8.77 3.95 1.10
N GLU A 113 7.67 3.98 1.85
CA GLU A 113 7.69 3.68 3.29
C GLU A 113 7.97 2.20 3.57
N ALA A 114 7.46 1.29 2.75
CA ALA A 114 7.64 -0.15 2.97
C ALA A 114 9.08 -0.55 2.75
N VAL A 115 9.72 -0.05 1.68
CA VAL A 115 11.12 -0.33 1.38
C VAL A 115 12.05 0.09 2.53
N LYS A 116 11.73 1.14 3.29
CA LYS A 116 12.49 1.55 4.48
C LYS A 116 12.49 0.50 5.61
N LEU A 117 11.53 -0.43 5.62
CA LEU A 117 11.44 -1.49 6.63
C LEU A 117 12.37 -2.67 6.36
N VAL A 118 12.92 -2.75 5.15
CA VAL A 118 13.78 -3.83 4.65
C VAL A 118 15.09 -3.33 4.05
N ALA A 119 15.34 -2.01 4.13
CA ALA A 119 16.58 -1.37 3.71
C ALA A 119 17.65 -1.45 4.81
#